data_AF-A0A3L6R2J0-F1
#
_entry.id   AF-A0A3L6R2J0-F1
#
_cell.length_a   1.000
_cell.length_b   1.000
_cell.length_c   1.000
_cell.angle_alpha   90.00
_cell.angle_beta   90.00
_cell.angle_gamma   90.00
#
_symmetry.space_group_name_H-M   'P 1'
#
loop_
_entity.id
_entity.type
_entity.pdbx_description
1 polymer ?
#
loop_
_entity_poly.entity_id
_entity_poly.type
_entity_poly.pdbx_seq_one_letter_code
_entity_poly.pdbx_strand_id
1 'polypeptide(L)'
;MAALSRGAAAGTKGGGGGGKQVGSRVLFVAVGCFLFFLVFLLSARPDATVVLGARRGDVRPRQRVGSHGELQRSAEQSSGMAATERAGGTVIGAERSDDVERDAAPEDAERESNAAATPNSDEGAEPPAAEDADRDKSLRTAAAVQTKPPPHGLPGDTTTRADAADRQRRPLCDTSGFRADVCDLAGDVRLDANASAFVVVVDDAARGAGVQTYKVRPYPRKGDATSMGRVTEIAVRATAGAGAGAAPRCTATHAEPAVVFSIGGYAGNLFHDFTDVIVPLYSTAQRYRGDVRLVVADAAPRWLAKYGALLRGLSRHAPLDLAKAAAAGEVHCFRRAVVGLRAHRELMIERERGLDGVGMPDFTMFLRRALSLPRHAPTRPGGLVPGRKPRLLIVSRRGTRLLLNTDAVVRAAEEVGFEAVVHELSAGSGDDIARAGRLVNSFDALVGVHGADLTNMVFLPPGAAMVQIVPWGGLRWIARGLRCEPAEAMGLRYTQYEVAVHESTLKDKYPRDHEVFTNPTALHRKGFTFMRHTFLNGQDIIVDIDRFRAVLLQALENLAQ
;
A
#
# COMPACT_ATOMS: atom_id res chain seq x y z
N MET A 1 -49.17 36.84 5.90
CA MET A 1 -49.26 37.20 7.34
C MET A 1 -48.08 38.10 7.68
N ALA A 2 -48.37 39.16 8.43
CA ALA A 2 -47.54 40.35 8.57
C ALA A 2 -46.29 40.17 9.44
N ALA A 3 -45.41 41.16 9.27
CA ALA A 3 -44.03 41.27 9.68
C ALA A 3 -43.77 41.48 11.18
N LEU A 4 -42.51 41.22 11.54
CA LEU A 4 -41.85 41.62 12.78
C LEU A 4 -41.65 43.15 12.86
N SER A 5 -41.83 43.73 14.05
CA SER A 5 -41.20 44.97 14.46
C SER A 5 -40.73 44.94 15.93
N ARG A 6 -39.44 45.23 16.11
CA ARG A 6 -38.76 46.05 17.15
C ARG A 6 -39.25 46.05 18.62
N GLY A 7 -38.27 45.92 19.53
CA GLY A 7 -37.91 47.02 20.45
C GLY A 7 -38.14 46.86 21.97
N ALA A 8 -37.04 46.54 22.67
CA ALA A 8 -36.53 47.07 23.96
C ALA A 8 -37.42 47.51 25.17
N ALA A 9 -37.00 46.97 26.34
CA ALA A 9 -36.73 47.62 27.64
C ALA A 9 -37.84 47.95 28.67
N ALA A 10 -37.71 47.32 29.85
CA ALA A 10 -37.91 47.84 31.23
C ALA A 10 -37.37 46.75 32.19
N GLY A 11 -36.58 46.93 33.26
CA GLY A 11 -36.23 48.10 34.06
C GLY A 11 -36.89 48.01 35.44
N THR A 12 -36.19 47.51 36.47
CA THR A 12 -36.44 47.89 37.89
C THR A 12 -35.27 47.48 38.80
N LYS A 13 -34.90 48.42 39.68
CA LYS A 13 -33.84 48.40 40.70
C LYS A 13 -34.42 48.13 42.10
N GLY A 14 -33.56 47.68 43.01
CA GLY A 14 -33.64 47.87 44.47
C GLY A 14 -32.96 46.70 45.19
N GLY A 15 -32.05 46.83 46.16
CA GLY A 15 -31.48 47.96 46.89
C GLY A 15 -31.12 47.51 48.31
N GLY A 16 -29.81 47.51 48.65
CA GLY A 16 -29.26 47.82 49.99
C GLY A 16 -29.22 46.77 51.11
N GLY A 17 -28.06 46.65 51.77
CA GLY A 17 -27.94 46.20 53.17
C GLY A 17 -26.73 45.30 53.47
N GLY A 18 -25.64 45.85 54.01
CA GLY A 18 -24.39 45.14 54.30
C GLY A 18 -24.27 44.52 55.70
N GLY A 19 -23.25 43.65 55.87
CA GLY A 19 -22.81 43.14 57.17
C GLY A 19 -21.86 41.93 57.11
N LYS A 20 -20.54 42.21 57.03
CA LYS A 20 -19.34 41.43 57.45
C LYS A 20 -19.40 39.89 57.59
N GLN A 21 -18.50 39.18 56.91
CA GLN A 21 -17.39 38.45 57.56
C GLN A 21 -16.34 37.94 56.55
N VAL A 22 -15.08 38.03 56.96
CA VAL A 22 -13.86 37.58 56.28
C VAL A 22 -13.78 36.05 56.34
N GLY A 23 -13.36 35.39 55.26
CA GLY A 23 -13.11 33.95 55.27
C GLY A 23 -12.57 33.37 53.96
N SER A 24 -11.31 32.97 53.99
CA SER A 24 -10.51 32.31 52.94
C SER A 24 -11.10 30.97 52.46
N ARG A 25 -10.89 30.61 51.19
CA ARG A 25 -11.04 29.25 50.63
C ARG A 25 -9.95 29.07 49.56
N VAL A 26 -8.74 28.64 49.93
CA VAL A 26 -8.26 27.26 50.15
C VAL A 26 -8.52 26.33 48.96
N LEU A 27 -7.42 26.14 48.24
CA LEU A 27 -7.11 25.14 47.23
C LEU A 27 -7.03 23.75 47.89
N PHE A 28 -7.76 22.76 47.38
CA PHE A 28 -7.55 21.36 47.76
C PHE A 28 -6.56 20.71 46.81
N VAL A 29 -5.33 20.52 47.29
CA VAL A 29 -4.36 19.57 46.74
C VAL A 29 -4.47 18.30 47.59
N ALA A 30 -4.88 17.20 47.00
CA ALA A 30 -4.81 15.88 47.62
C ALA A 30 -3.54 15.18 47.14
N VAL A 31 -2.53 15.15 48.01
CA VAL A 31 -1.34 14.31 47.93
C VAL A 31 -1.70 12.95 48.52
N GLY A 32 -1.63 11.90 47.71
CA GLY A 32 -1.72 10.51 48.15
C GLY A 32 -0.35 9.86 48.12
N CYS A 33 0.22 9.62 49.30
CA CYS A 33 1.50 8.95 49.50
C CYS A 33 1.45 7.47 49.09
N PHE A 34 2.40 7.03 48.26
CA PHE A 34 3.00 5.70 48.39
C PHE A 34 4.51 5.84 48.28
N LEU A 35 5.18 5.41 49.36
CA LEU A 35 6.62 5.36 49.54
C LEU A 35 7.24 4.42 48.48
N PHE A 36 8.07 4.94 47.60
CA PHE A 36 9.07 4.13 46.91
C PHE A 36 10.45 4.41 47.51
N PHE A 37 11.03 3.35 48.07
CA PHE A 37 12.40 3.33 48.54
C PHE A 37 13.36 3.52 47.36
N LEU A 38 14.16 4.58 47.41
CA LEU A 38 15.38 4.72 46.62
C LEU A 38 16.42 3.74 47.15
N VAL A 39 16.57 2.60 46.49
CA VAL A 39 17.74 1.72 46.67
C VAL A 39 18.76 2.09 45.60
N PHE A 40 19.76 2.89 46.00
CA PHE A 40 21.00 3.05 45.25
C PHE A 40 21.84 1.78 45.42
N LEU A 41 21.99 0.98 44.36
CA LEU A 41 23.11 0.06 44.26
C LEU A 41 24.27 0.76 43.54
N LEU A 42 25.05 1.47 44.35
CA LEU A 42 26.46 1.70 44.07
C LEU A 42 27.16 0.34 44.11
N SER A 43 27.64 -0.13 42.96
CA SER A 43 28.80 -1.00 42.95
C SER A 43 29.77 -0.51 41.90
N ALA A 44 30.78 0.19 42.41
CA ALA A 44 31.97 0.54 41.67
C ALA A 44 33.09 -0.44 42.06
N ARG A 45 33.83 -0.84 41.02
CA ARG A 45 35.22 -1.34 41.01
C ARG A 45 35.42 -2.87 41.17
N PRO A 46 36.61 -3.39 40.80
CA PRO A 46 37.24 -3.38 39.47
C PRO A 46 37.78 -4.79 39.11
N ASP A 47 38.48 -4.91 37.99
CA ASP A 47 39.41 -6.00 37.64
C ASP A 47 38.85 -7.41 37.36
N ALA A 48 38.81 -7.76 36.07
CA ALA A 48 39.08 -9.13 35.64
C ALA A 48 39.69 -9.12 34.23
N THR A 49 41.01 -8.96 34.18
CA THR A 49 41.87 -9.39 33.09
C THR A 49 41.85 -10.91 33.04
N VAL A 50 41.41 -11.51 31.92
CA VAL A 50 41.66 -12.92 31.59
C VAL A 50 42.05 -12.95 30.10
N VAL A 51 43.34 -12.77 29.82
CA VAL A 51 44.30 -13.83 29.48
C VAL A 51 44.02 -14.51 28.14
N LEU A 52 44.82 -14.09 27.17
CA LEU A 52 45.16 -14.78 25.93
C LEU A 52 45.60 -16.21 26.22
N GLY A 53 44.74 -17.18 25.89
CA GLY A 53 45.11 -18.59 25.81
C GLY A 53 45.73 -18.91 24.46
N ALA A 54 47.04 -18.69 24.34
CA ALA A 54 47.83 -19.26 23.26
C ALA A 54 47.87 -20.80 23.42
N ARG A 55 47.30 -21.54 22.46
CA ARG A 55 47.70 -22.92 22.19
C ARG A 55 48.53 -22.96 20.91
N ARG A 56 49.84 -23.07 21.12
CA ARG A 56 50.82 -23.65 20.20
C ARG A 56 50.28 -24.97 19.63
N GLY A 57 50.14 -25.02 18.32
CA GLY A 57 50.21 -26.25 17.53
C GLY A 57 51.31 -26.04 16.51
N ASP A 58 52.51 -26.54 16.83
CA ASP A 58 53.63 -26.70 15.90
C ASP A 58 53.23 -27.67 14.79
N VAL A 59 53.21 -27.23 13.53
CA VAL A 59 53.64 -28.05 12.38
C VAL A 59 54.42 -27.14 11.43
N ARG A 60 55.71 -27.47 11.29
CA ARG A 60 56.71 -26.81 10.45
C ARG A 60 56.46 -26.99 8.94
N PRO A 61 57.11 -26.13 8.11
CA PRO A 61 56.80 -25.95 6.70
C PRO A 61 57.54 -26.93 5.79
N ARG A 62 57.03 -27.13 4.58
CA ARG A 62 57.74 -27.82 3.50
C ARG A 62 58.08 -26.83 2.39
N GLN A 63 59.36 -26.45 2.33
CA GLN A 63 60.00 -25.83 1.17
C GLN A 63 60.14 -26.84 0.02
N ARG A 64 59.92 -26.36 -1.21
CA ARG A 64 60.69 -26.68 -2.43
C ARG A 64 60.86 -25.33 -3.14
N VAL A 65 62.07 -24.75 -3.22
CA VAL A 65 63.05 -24.89 -4.34
C VAL A 65 62.31 -24.84 -5.68
N GLY A 66 62.41 -23.82 -6.55
CA GLY A 66 63.47 -22.86 -6.82
C GLY A 66 63.87 -23.03 -8.30
N SER A 67 63.61 -22.03 -9.15
CA SER A 67 64.35 -21.82 -10.42
C SER A 67 64.15 -20.39 -10.92
N HIS A 68 65.29 -19.71 -11.08
CA HIS A 68 65.49 -18.38 -11.62
C HIS A 68 65.52 -18.37 -13.17
N GLY A 69 65.40 -17.17 -13.74
CA GLY A 69 65.74 -16.77 -15.12
C GLY A 69 64.99 -15.49 -15.50
N GLU A 70 65.46 -14.29 -15.12
CA GLU A 70 66.30 -13.36 -15.93
C GLU A 70 65.64 -12.93 -17.26
N LEU A 71 65.14 -11.70 -17.34
CA LEU A 71 65.77 -10.46 -17.88
C LEU A 71 65.43 -10.21 -19.37
N GLN A 72 64.62 -9.18 -19.67
CA GLN A 72 65.06 -8.08 -20.54
C GLN A 72 64.07 -6.91 -20.62
N ARG A 73 64.65 -5.70 -20.58
CA ARG A 73 64.07 -4.38 -20.86
C ARG A 73 63.86 -4.17 -22.36
N SER A 74 62.89 -3.31 -22.72
CA SER A 74 62.94 -2.17 -23.68
C SER A 74 61.48 -1.69 -23.84
N ALA A 75 61.05 -0.48 -23.45
CA ALA A 75 61.37 0.88 -23.90
C ALA A 75 60.89 1.20 -25.34
N GLU A 76 60.11 2.30 -25.44
CA GLU A 76 59.84 3.16 -26.62
C GLU A 76 58.87 2.64 -27.69
N GLN A 77 58.07 3.43 -28.42
CA GLN A 77 57.49 4.79 -28.38
C GLN A 77 56.63 4.90 -29.67
N SER A 78 55.90 6.01 -29.83
CA SER A 78 55.34 6.56 -31.11
C SER A 78 54.04 5.91 -31.62
N SER A 79 52.88 6.59 -31.56
CA SER A 79 52.41 7.78 -32.32
C SER A 79 51.85 7.44 -33.72
N GLY A 80 50.76 8.11 -34.13
CA GLY A 80 50.39 8.20 -35.54
C GLY A 80 48.89 8.20 -35.82
N MET A 81 48.42 9.31 -36.38
CA MET A 81 47.04 9.74 -36.61
C MET A 81 46.63 9.60 -38.09
N ALA A 82 45.37 9.98 -38.40
CA ALA A 82 44.73 10.28 -39.69
C ALA A 82 43.87 9.15 -40.29
N ALA A 83 42.54 9.26 -40.36
CA ALA A 83 41.66 10.22 -41.06
C ALA A 83 41.45 9.90 -42.55
N THR A 84 40.18 9.73 -42.94
CA THR A 84 39.65 10.09 -44.26
C THR A 84 38.14 10.32 -44.17
N GLU A 85 37.73 11.53 -44.57
CA GLU A 85 36.35 11.99 -44.83
C GLU A 85 35.77 11.26 -46.07
N ARG A 86 34.48 11.26 -46.42
CA ARG A 86 33.50 12.32 -46.82
C ARG A 86 32.28 11.50 -47.37
N ALA A 87 31.04 11.94 -47.59
CA ALA A 87 30.26 13.17 -47.49
C ALA A 87 28.78 12.77 -47.75
N GLY A 88 27.83 13.63 -47.36
CA GLY A 88 26.48 13.62 -47.95
C GLY A 88 25.37 13.93 -46.95
N GLY A 89 25.13 15.23 -46.69
CA GLY A 89 24.05 15.69 -45.83
C GLY A 89 22.70 15.85 -46.53
N THR A 90 21.65 16.08 -45.75
CA THR A 90 20.65 17.15 -45.94
C THR A 90 19.90 17.36 -44.61
N VAL A 91 19.73 18.64 -44.26
CA VAL A 91 19.11 19.24 -43.07
C VAL A 91 17.60 19.35 -43.27
N ILE A 92 16.74 19.03 -42.28
CA ILE A 92 15.55 19.82 -41.85
C ILE A 92 15.19 19.44 -40.39
N GLY A 93 14.98 20.46 -39.54
CA GLY A 93 13.91 20.46 -38.54
C GLY A 93 14.25 19.99 -37.13
N ALA A 94 14.71 20.92 -36.28
CA ALA A 94 14.72 20.75 -34.84
C ALA A 94 13.29 20.85 -34.29
N GLU A 95 12.82 19.81 -33.60
CA GLU A 95 11.79 19.93 -32.58
C GLU A 95 12.32 19.33 -31.28
N ARG A 96 12.44 20.23 -30.31
CA ARG A 96 12.91 20.00 -28.95
C ARG A 96 11.70 19.60 -28.12
N SER A 97 11.56 18.31 -27.81
CA SER A 97 10.56 17.82 -26.87
C SER A 97 11.08 17.97 -25.44
N ASP A 98 10.90 19.15 -24.86
CA ASP A 98 11.07 19.38 -23.42
C ASP A 98 9.79 18.94 -22.69
N ASP A 99 9.63 17.63 -22.46
CA ASP A 99 8.58 17.10 -21.58
C ASP A 99 9.11 16.96 -20.15
N VAL A 100 9.04 18.06 -19.40
CA VAL A 100 9.24 18.06 -17.95
C VAL A 100 7.92 17.60 -17.31
N GLU A 101 7.90 16.35 -16.85
CA GLU A 101 6.82 15.78 -16.07
C GLU A 101 6.76 16.50 -14.70
N ARG A 102 5.89 17.52 -14.64
CA ARG A 102 5.52 18.22 -13.43
C ARG A 102 4.55 17.31 -12.68
N ASP A 103 4.97 16.78 -11.54
CA ASP A 103 4.06 16.22 -10.54
C ASP A 103 2.89 17.19 -10.38
N ALA A 104 1.67 16.72 -10.65
CA ALA A 104 0.46 17.52 -10.56
C ALA A 104 0.22 17.94 -9.09
N ALA A 105 0.82 19.06 -8.70
CA ALA A 105 0.36 19.91 -7.63
C ALA A 105 -0.77 20.78 -8.17
N PRO A 106 -1.95 20.81 -7.55
CA PRO A 106 -2.84 21.94 -7.72
C PRO A 106 -2.29 23.06 -6.82
N GLU A 107 -1.70 24.09 -7.43
CA GLU A 107 -1.67 25.41 -6.82
C GLU A 107 -2.83 26.23 -7.40
N ASP A 108 -3.44 27.01 -6.51
CA ASP A 108 -4.47 28.04 -6.70
C ASP A 108 -5.94 27.60 -6.86
N ALA A 109 -6.56 27.38 -5.70
CA ALA A 109 -7.90 27.90 -5.42
C ALA A 109 -8.04 28.19 -3.91
N GLU A 110 -7.40 29.25 -3.42
CA GLU A 110 -7.83 29.88 -2.18
C GLU A 110 -9.04 30.77 -2.47
N ARG A 111 -10.23 30.31 -2.06
CA ARG A 111 -11.25 31.19 -1.49
C ARG A 111 -12.21 30.41 -0.60
N GLU A 112 -12.04 30.62 0.71
CA GLU A 112 -12.99 30.48 1.82
C GLU A 112 -14.15 29.49 1.64
N SER A 113 -14.06 28.36 2.33
CA SER A 113 -15.20 27.88 3.12
C SER A 113 -14.71 27.13 4.37
N ASN A 114 -14.93 27.76 5.52
CA ASN A 114 -14.85 27.09 6.81
C ASN A 114 -16.00 26.07 6.90
N ALA A 115 -15.67 24.78 6.96
CA ALA A 115 -16.55 23.78 7.53
C ALA A 115 -15.70 22.70 8.19
N ALA A 116 -15.78 22.66 9.52
CA ALA A 116 -15.13 21.72 10.39
C ALA A 116 -15.47 20.27 10.04
N ALA A 117 -14.46 19.42 9.99
CA ALA A 117 -14.60 18.00 10.29
C ALA A 117 -13.77 17.70 11.53
N THR A 118 -14.45 17.65 12.67
CA THR A 118 -13.92 17.17 13.94
C THR A 118 -13.48 15.71 13.81
N PRO A 119 -12.30 15.32 14.31
CA PRO A 119 -12.03 13.92 14.60
C PRO A 119 -12.64 13.59 15.97
N ASN A 120 -13.83 12.98 15.97
CA ASN A 120 -14.29 12.25 17.14
C ASN A 120 -13.64 10.87 17.13
N SER A 121 -12.60 10.72 17.95
CA SER A 121 -12.28 9.49 18.66
C SER A 121 -11.19 9.80 19.69
N ASP A 122 -11.60 10.40 20.81
CA ASP A 122 -10.91 10.23 22.08
C ASP A 122 -11.44 8.92 22.68
N GLU A 123 -10.60 7.90 22.73
CA GLU A 123 -10.48 7.03 23.91
C GLU A 123 -9.06 6.44 23.87
N GLY A 124 -8.28 6.84 24.87
CA GLY A 124 -6.89 6.45 25.02
C GLY A 124 -6.75 4.95 25.31
N ALA A 125 -5.79 4.33 24.65
CA ALA A 125 -5.25 3.06 25.09
C ALA A 125 -3.74 3.25 25.31
N GLU A 126 -3.36 3.52 26.56
CA GLU A 126 -2.02 3.16 27.02
C GLU A 126 -1.93 1.64 27.21
N PRO A 127 -0.75 1.03 26.98
CA PRO A 127 -0.58 -0.42 26.92
C PRO A 127 -0.25 -1.03 28.29
N PRO A 128 -0.58 -2.31 28.52
CA PRO A 128 0.23 -3.17 29.38
C PRO A 128 0.71 -4.40 28.58
N ALA A 129 2.02 -4.63 28.47
CA ALA A 129 2.92 -5.26 29.45
C ALA A 129 3.04 -6.77 29.19
N ALA A 130 4.28 -7.20 28.97
CA ALA A 130 4.67 -8.59 28.84
C ALA A 130 4.72 -9.25 30.23
N GLU A 131 4.16 -10.45 30.35
CA GLU A 131 4.49 -11.38 31.42
C GLU A 131 4.80 -12.75 30.81
N ASP A 132 5.84 -13.36 31.35
CA ASP A 132 6.37 -14.68 31.04
C ASP A 132 6.19 -15.59 32.27
N ALA A 133 6.22 -16.90 32.03
CA ALA A 133 6.34 -18.03 32.99
C ALA A 133 5.09 -18.79 33.52
N ASP A 134 4.92 -20.01 32.96
CA ASP A 134 5.01 -21.34 33.60
C ASP A 134 4.01 -21.76 34.72
N ARG A 135 3.12 -22.75 34.43
CA ARG A 135 3.14 -24.14 34.99
C ARG A 135 1.84 -24.96 34.83
N ASP A 136 2.02 -26.10 34.15
CA ASP A 136 1.59 -27.50 34.37
C ASP A 136 0.25 -27.94 35.05
N LYS A 137 -0.30 -29.02 34.44
CA LYS A 137 -1.20 -30.11 34.92
C LYS A 137 -2.68 -29.87 35.27
N SER A 138 -3.55 -30.47 34.44
CA SER A 138 -4.39 -31.61 34.87
C SER A 138 -5.01 -32.36 33.66
N LEU A 139 -4.68 -33.65 33.56
CA LEU A 139 -5.35 -34.66 32.73
C LEU A 139 -6.69 -35.07 33.36
N ARG A 140 -7.77 -35.18 32.58
CA ARG A 140 -8.72 -36.31 32.65
C ARG A 140 -9.35 -36.64 31.29
N THR A 141 -9.33 -37.94 31.04
CA THR A 141 -9.79 -38.78 29.92
C THR A 141 -11.29 -38.80 29.65
N ALA A 142 -11.67 -38.97 28.37
CA ALA A 142 -12.70 -39.88 27.81
C ALA A 142 -13.18 -39.31 26.46
N ALA A 143 -13.53 -40.03 25.40
CA ALA A 143 -13.39 -41.42 24.96
C ALA A 143 -13.60 -41.37 23.43
N ALA A 144 -13.04 -42.35 22.71
CA ALA A 144 -13.12 -42.44 21.26
C ALA A 144 -14.56 -42.68 20.76
N VAL A 145 -14.96 -41.94 19.73
CA VAL A 145 -16.02 -42.35 18.79
C VAL A 145 -15.45 -42.24 17.39
N GLN A 146 -15.30 -43.40 16.76
CA GLN A 146 -15.01 -43.52 15.33
C GLN A 146 -16.26 -43.14 14.54
N THR A 147 -16.14 -42.21 13.60
CA THR A 147 -17.09 -42.08 12.49
C THR A 147 -16.33 -41.98 11.18
N LYS A 148 -16.59 -42.94 10.28
CA LYS A 148 -16.09 -42.99 8.89
C LYS A 148 -16.29 -41.66 8.15
N PRO A 149 -15.39 -41.30 7.21
CA PRO A 149 -15.62 -40.16 6.32
C PRO A 149 -16.62 -40.53 5.20
N PRO A 150 -17.58 -39.66 4.83
CA PRO A 150 -18.36 -39.84 3.61
C PRO A 150 -17.57 -39.39 2.37
N PRO A 151 -17.89 -39.92 1.19
CA PRO A 151 -17.08 -39.74 -0.01
C PRO A 151 -17.24 -38.33 -0.60
N HIS A 152 -16.16 -37.85 -1.20
CA HIS A 152 -16.11 -36.62 -1.99
C HIS A 152 -17.18 -36.63 -3.10
N GLY A 153 -18.17 -35.74 -2.98
CA GLY A 153 -19.09 -35.36 -4.05
C GLY A 153 -19.00 -33.84 -4.28
N LEU A 154 -18.87 -33.45 -5.55
CA LEU A 154 -18.89 -32.06 -6.02
C LEU A 154 -20.14 -31.33 -5.51
N PRO A 155 -20.07 -30.05 -5.10
CA PRO A 155 -21.26 -29.32 -4.67
C PRO A 155 -22.10 -28.95 -5.90
N GLY A 156 -23.17 -29.71 -6.13
CA GLY A 156 -24.28 -29.31 -6.98
C GLY A 156 -25.13 -28.25 -6.27
N ASP A 157 -25.45 -27.20 -7.00
CA ASP A 157 -26.26 -26.06 -6.58
C ASP A 157 -27.67 -26.51 -6.16
N THR A 158 -27.88 -26.66 -4.86
CA THR A 158 -29.21 -26.91 -4.28
C THR A 158 -29.52 -25.76 -3.33
N THR A 159 -29.89 -24.61 -3.91
CA THR A 159 -30.41 -23.48 -3.14
C THR A 159 -31.83 -23.81 -2.68
N THR A 160 -32.07 -23.80 -1.37
CA THR A 160 -33.42 -24.03 -0.84
C THR A 160 -34.26 -22.76 -0.95
N ARG A 161 -35.59 -22.91 -0.98
CA ARG A 161 -36.54 -21.78 -1.01
C ARG A 161 -36.39 -20.84 0.20
N ALA A 162 -35.86 -21.36 1.31
CA ALA A 162 -35.54 -20.59 2.52
C ALA A 162 -34.27 -19.73 2.34
N ASP A 163 -33.24 -20.23 1.65
CA ASP A 163 -32.01 -19.47 1.34
C ASP A 163 -32.28 -18.31 0.37
N ALA A 164 -33.20 -18.49 -0.58
CA ALA A 164 -33.65 -17.44 -1.49
C ALA A 164 -34.42 -16.33 -0.75
N ALA A 165 -35.26 -16.70 0.21
CA ALA A 165 -36.02 -15.76 1.04
C ALA A 165 -35.16 -15.01 2.08
N ASP A 166 -34.12 -15.65 2.63
CA ASP A 166 -33.17 -15.01 3.56
C ASP A 166 -32.24 -14.01 2.84
N ARG A 167 -31.82 -14.33 1.60
CA ARG A 167 -31.07 -13.38 0.75
C ARG A 167 -31.88 -12.13 0.38
N GLN A 168 -33.21 -12.26 0.23
CA GLN A 168 -34.11 -11.13 -0.08
C GLN A 168 -34.32 -10.16 1.09
N ARG A 169 -33.93 -10.53 2.33
CA ARG A 169 -34.08 -9.68 3.52
C ARG A 169 -32.83 -8.87 3.88
N ARG A 170 -31.69 -9.15 3.26
CA ARG A 170 -30.45 -8.39 3.50
C ARG A 170 -30.43 -7.11 2.68
N PRO A 171 -29.83 -6.02 3.19
CA PRO A 171 -29.62 -4.81 2.40
C PRO A 171 -28.82 -5.14 1.14
N LEU A 172 -29.14 -4.48 0.01
CA LEU A 172 -28.44 -4.69 -1.27
C LEU A 172 -26.95 -4.34 -1.17
N CYS A 173 -26.62 -3.40 -0.29
CA CYS A 173 -25.28 -2.87 -0.12
C CYS A 173 -24.85 -2.96 1.34
N ASP A 174 -23.62 -3.43 1.56
CA ASP A 174 -22.89 -3.31 2.81
C ASP A 174 -22.10 -2.01 2.82
N THR A 175 -22.48 -1.11 3.72
CA THR A 175 -21.82 0.18 3.93
C THR A 175 -21.04 0.23 5.25
N SER A 176 -20.83 -0.90 5.92
CA SER A 176 -20.06 -0.98 7.16
C SER A 176 -18.55 -0.89 6.92
N GLY A 177 -18.10 -1.19 5.69
CA GLY A 177 -16.70 -1.12 5.29
C GLY A 177 -16.12 0.29 5.42
N PHE A 178 -14.95 0.36 6.06
CA PHE A 178 -14.19 1.62 6.20
C PHE A 178 -13.60 2.11 4.86
N ARG A 179 -13.15 1.19 4.01
CA ARG A 179 -12.52 1.53 2.73
C ARG A 179 -13.51 1.72 1.58
N ALA A 180 -14.54 0.90 1.50
CA ALA A 180 -15.46 0.84 0.36
C ALA A 180 -16.85 0.40 0.79
N ASP A 181 -17.85 0.88 0.08
CA ASP A 181 -19.20 0.29 0.06
C ASP A 181 -19.24 -0.80 -1.03
N VAL A 182 -19.93 -1.91 -0.74
CA VAL A 182 -20.03 -3.04 -1.68
C VAL A 182 -21.48 -3.52 -1.77
N CYS A 183 -22.01 -3.60 -2.98
CA CYS A 183 -23.34 -4.16 -3.23
C CYS A 183 -23.24 -5.52 -3.93
N ASP A 184 -23.75 -6.57 -3.29
CA ASP A 184 -23.87 -7.92 -3.89
C ASP A 184 -25.29 -8.13 -4.41
N LEU A 185 -25.47 -7.97 -5.72
CA LEU A 185 -26.76 -8.05 -6.39
C LEU A 185 -26.96 -9.44 -6.99
N ALA A 186 -28.17 -10.00 -6.85
CA ALA A 186 -28.56 -11.28 -7.43
C ALA A 186 -30.02 -11.22 -7.92
N GLY A 187 -30.33 -11.96 -8.98
CA GLY A 187 -31.65 -11.97 -9.62
C GLY A 187 -31.61 -11.36 -11.02
N ASP A 188 -32.66 -10.68 -11.44
CA ASP A 188 -32.66 -9.89 -12.68
C ASP A 188 -32.04 -8.52 -12.40
N VAL A 189 -30.74 -8.40 -12.66
CA VAL A 189 -29.93 -7.21 -12.39
C VAL A 189 -29.68 -6.48 -13.70
N ARG A 190 -30.14 -5.24 -13.80
CA ARG A 190 -30.02 -4.42 -15.02
C ARG A 190 -29.15 -3.20 -14.77
N LEU A 191 -28.03 -3.12 -15.50
CA LEU A 191 -27.17 -1.94 -15.59
C LEU A 191 -27.72 -1.01 -16.68
N ASP A 192 -28.33 0.09 -16.28
CA ASP A 192 -28.56 1.25 -17.14
C ASP A 192 -27.28 2.07 -17.20
N ALA A 193 -26.52 1.93 -18.30
CA ALA A 193 -25.24 2.61 -18.42
C ALA A 193 -25.42 4.13 -18.49
N ASN A 194 -26.46 4.60 -19.18
CA ASN A 194 -26.75 6.03 -19.33
C ASN A 194 -27.09 6.68 -17.99
N ALA A 195 -27.90 6.01 -17.16
CA ALA A 195 -28.23 6.49 -15.81
C ALA A 195 -27.15 6.18 -14.76
N SER A 196 -26.07 5.46 -15.12
CA SER A 196 -25.10 4.88 -14.17
C SER A 196 -25.79 4.20 -12.99
N ALA A 197 -26.76 3.33 -13.30
CA ALA A 197 -27.66 2.75 -12.30
C ALA A 197 -27.82 1.24 -12.45
N PHE A 198 -27.72 0.53 -11.34
CA PHE A 198 -28.15 -0.86 -11.22
C PHE A 198 -29.57 -0.93 -10.66
N VAL A 199 -30.43 -1.63 -11.38
CA VAL A 199 -31.81 -1.91 -10.99
C VAL A 199 -31.96 -3.41 -10.79
N VAL A 200 -32.31 -3.82 -9.58
CA VAL A 200 -32.63 -5.22 -9.26
C VAL A 200 -34.14 -5.39 -9.32
N VAL A 201 -34.61 -6.26 -10.20
CA VAL A 201 -36.05 -6.59 -10.28
C VAL A 201 -36.39 -7.60 -9.20
N VAL A 202 -37.32 -7.25 -8.31
CA VAL A 202 -37.80 -8.08 -7.20
C VAL A 202 -39.31 -8.30 -7.31
N ASP A 203 -39.78 -9.43 -6.81
CA ASP A 203 -41.22 -9.73 -6.75
C ASP A 203 -41.93 -8.84 -5.71
N ASP A 204 -43.16 -8.40 -6.02
CA ASP A 204 -43.96 -7.51 -5.16
C ASP A 204 -44.15 -8.03 -3.73
N ALA A 205 -44.23 -9.35 -3.57
CA ALA A 205 -44.39 -10.02 -2.27
C ALA A 205 -43.16 -9.91 -1.35
N ALA A 206 -41.99 -9.51 -1.87
CA ALA A 206 -40.75 -9.37 -1.11
C ALA A 206 -40.52 -7.95 -0.54
N ARG A 207 -41.47 -7.01 -0.70
CA ARG A 207 -41.38 -5.64 -0.16
C ARG A 207 -41.60 -5.60 1.35
N GLY A 208 -40.60 -6.05 2.11
CA GLY A 208 -40.54 -5.90 3.57
C GLY A 208 -39.93 -4.58 4.06
N ALA A 209 -39.33 -3.78 3.18
CA ALA A 209 -38.76 -2.46 3.51
C ALA A 209 -38.87 -1.54 2.29
N GLY A 210 -39.04 -0.23 2.50
CA GLY A 210 -39.20 0.75 1.42
C GLY A 210 -38.10 0.68 0.33
N VAL A 211 -38.34 1.30 -0.83
CA VAL A 211 -37.39 1.34 -1.96
C VAL A 211 -36.13 2.10 -1.55
N GLN A 212 -35.20 1.41 -0.91
CA GLN A 212 -33.91 1.99 -0.56
C GLN A 212 -33.09 2.09 -1.84
N THR A 213 -32.64 3.32 -2.12
CA THR A 213 -31.68 3.60 -3.19
C THR A 213 -30.35 3.89 -2.53
N TYR A 214 -29.34 3.11 -2.89
CA TYR A 214 -27.96 3.32 -2.46
C TYR A 214 -27.23 4.11 -3.53
N LYS A 215 -26.35 5.01 -3.08
CA LYS A 215 -25.42 5.77 -3.94
C LYS A 215 -24.03 5.33 -3.57
N VAL A 216 -23.38 4.60 -4.47
CA VAL A 216 -22.08 3.98 -4.23
C VAL A 216 -21.08 4.49 -5.25
N ARG A 217 -19.92 4.90 -4.77
CA ARG A 217 -18.77 5.22 -5.61
C ARG A 217 -17.81 4.05 -5.51
N PRO A 218 -17.64 3.24 -6.58
CA PRO A 218 -17.01 1.92 -6.49
C PRO A 218 -15.46 2.02 -6.48
N TYR A 219 -14.92 2.71 -5.49
CA TYR A 219 -13.49 2.97 -5.29
C TYR A 219 -13.13 2.95 -3.79
N PRO A 220 -12.04 2.31 -3.35
CA PRO A 220 -11.78 2.03 -1.93
C PRO A 220 -11.10 3.18 -1.18
N ARG A 221 -11.65 4.40 -1.32
CA ARG A 221 -11.26 5.62 -0.62
C ARG A 221 -12.46 6.33 0.00
N LYS A 222 -13.44 5.56 0.52
CA LYS A 222 -14.74 6.05 0.98
C LYS A 222 -14.71 7.32 1.84
N GLY A 223 -13.77 7.42 2.78
CA GLY A 223 -13.62 8.59 3.66
C GLY A 223 -12.85 9.79 3.08
N ASP A 224 -12.31 9.69 1.86
CA ASP A 224 -11.51 10.75 1.23
C ASP A 224 -12.34 11.52 0.19
N ALA A 225 -12.84 12.69 0.57
CA ALA A 225 -13.66 13.52 -0.31
C ALA A 225 -12.96 13.93 -1.62
N THR A 226 -11.63 14.14 -1.60
CA THR A 226 -10.84 14.55 -2.77
C THR A 226 -10.75 13.43 -3.80
N SER A 227 -10.50 12.20 -3.34
CA SER A 227 -10.54 11.02 -4.20
C SER A 227 -11.96 10.78 -4.71
N MET A 228 -12.93 10.77 -3.79
CA MET A 228 -14.29 10.37 -4.10
C MET A 228 -14.98 11.37 -5.01
N GLY A 229 -14.66 12.66 -4.95
CA GLY A 229 -15.22 13.69 -5.83
C GLY A 229 -15.01 13.43 -7.33
N ARG A 230 -13.98 12.66 -7.71
CA ARG A 230 -13.66 12.29 -9.10
C ARG A 230 -14.22 10.94 -9.55
N VAL A 231 -14.76 10.15 -8.63
CA VAL A 231 -15.28 8.80 -8.91
C VAL A 231 -16.75 8.88 -9.31
N THR A 232 -17.13 8.28 -10.43
CA THR A 232 -18.54 8.20 -10.86
C THR A 232 -19.40 7.53 -9.79
N GLU A 233 -20.49 8.19 -9.40
CA GLU A 233 -21.49 7.66 -8.47
C GLU A 233 -22.46 6.74 -9.19
N ILE A 234 -22.66 5.55 -8.64
CA ILE A 234 -23.55 4.51 -9.17
C ILE A 234 -24.75 4.37 -8.24
N ALA A 235 -25.95 4.52 -8.79
CA ALA A 235 -27.19 4.28 -8.06
C ALA A 235 -27.51 2.77 -8.06
N VAL A 236 -27.91 2.23 -6.91
CA VAL A 236 -28.36 0.84 -6.78
C VAL A 236 -29.72 0.82 -6.11
N ARG A 237 -30.73 0.26 -6.78
CA ARG A 237 -32.11 0.20 -6.26
C ARG A 237 -32.82 -1.09 -6.63
N ALA A 238 -33.79 -1.48 -5.81
CA ALA A 238 -34.75 -2.54 -6.15
C ALA A 238 -36.01 -1.95 -6.81
N THR A 239 -36.64 -2.67 -7.73
CA THR A 239 -37.94 -2.31 -8.30
C THR A 239 -38.83 -3.53 -8.52
N ALA A 240 -40.15 -3.35 -8.40
CA ALA A 240 -41.12 -4.31 -8.88
C ALA A 240 -41.31 -4.05 -10.37
N GLY A 241 -41.19 -5.08 -11.22
CA GLY A 241 -41.02 -4.93 -12.68
C GLY A 241 -42.12 -4.18 -13.46
N ALA A 242 -43.19 -3.69 -12.84
CA ALA A 242 -44.28 -2.95 -13.48
C ALA A 242 -44.57 -1.60 -12.79
N GLY A 243 -44.67 -0.52 -13.57
CA GLY A 243 -45.08 0.82 -13.11
C GLY A 243 -44.11 1.96 -13.44
N ALA A 244 -44.40 3.17 -12.95
CA ALA A 244 -43.49 4.32 -13.05
C ALA A 244 -42.21 4.02 -12.25
N GLY A 245 -41.05 3.95 -12.93
CA GLY A 245 -39.79 3.46 -12.34
C GLY A 245 -39.43 2.01 -12.66
N ALA A 246 -40.13 1.41 -13.64
CA ALA A 246 -39.84 0.08 -14.18
C ALA A 246 -38.36 -0.09 -14.59
N ALA A 247 -37.87 -1.32 -14.51
CA ALA A 247 -36.51 -1.64 -14.92
C ALA A 247 -36.37 -1.50 -16.45
N PRO A 248 -35.28 -0.89 -16.95
CA PRO A 248 -35.08 -0.69 -18.38
C PRO A 248 -34.98 -2.02 -19.12
N ARG A 249 -35.33 -2.05 -20.41
CA ARG A 249 -35.22 -3.27 -21.23
C ARG A 249 -33.75 -3.55 -21.53
N CYS A 250 -33.36 -4.82 -21.46
CA CYS A 250 -32.01 -5.27 -21.80
C CYS A 250 -31.72 -5.03 -23.29
N THR A 251 -30.60 -4.39 -23.61
CA THR A 251 -30.05 -4.37 -24.97
C THR A 251 -29.02 -5.49 -25.15
N ALA A 252 -28.37 -5.90 -24.06
CA ALA A 252 -27.45 -7.03 -24.01
C ALA A 252 -27.67 -7.84 -22.73
N THR A 253 -27.51 -9.17 -22.83
CA THR A 253 -27.65 -10.10 -21.70
C THR A 253 -26.37 -10.90 -21.54
N HIS A 254 -25.92 -11.04 -20.29
CA HIS A 254 -24.68 -11.72 -19.94
C HIS A 254 -24.98 -12.88 -18.99
N ALA A 255 -24.38 -14.03 -19.25
CA ALA A 255 -24.52 -15.21 -18.39
C ALA A 255 -23.58 -15.14 -17.19
N GLU A 256 -22.40 -14.54 -17.40
CA GLU A 256 -21.39 -14.29 -16.39
C GLU A 256 -21.82 -13.19 -15.40
N PRO A 257 -21.31 -13.20 -14.16
CA PRO A 257 -21.47 -12.09 -13.22
C PRO A 257 -20.70 -10.84 -13.65
N ALA A 258 -21.13 -9.67 -13.17
CA ALA A 258 -20.36 -8.42 -13.28
C ALA A 258 -19.59 -8.08 -11.99
N VAL A 259 -18.42 -7.46 -12.12
CA VAL A 259 -17.73 -6.75 -11.04
C VAL A 259 -17.46 -5.32 -11.52
N VAL A 260 -17.99 -4.34 -10.79
CA VAL A 260 -17.94 -2.93 -11.15
C VAL A 260 -16.97 -2.19 -10.25
N PHE A 261 -16.04 -1.46 -10.85
CA PHE A 261 -15.07 -0.64 -10.15
C PHE A 261 -14.75 0.63 -10.94
N SER A 262 -14.25 1.65 -10.25
CA SER A 262 -13.78 2.89 -10.86
C SER A 262 -12.25 2.96 -10.86
N ILE A 263 -11.70 3.71 -11.80
CA ILE A 263 -10.30 4.17 -11.77
C ILE A 263 -10.18 5.71 -11.75
N GLY A 264 -11.25 6.42 -11.40
CA GLY A 264 -11.32 7.90 -11.39
C GLY A 264 -10.68 8.57 -10.17
N GLY A 265 -10.34 7.81 -9.12
CA GLY A 265 -9.73 8.32 -7.89
C GLY A 265 -8.23 8.67 -8.05
N TYR A 266 -7.37 8.07 -7.22
CA TYR A 266 -5.92 8.31 -7.28
C TYR A 266 -5.16 7.36 -8.22
N ALA A 267 -5.85 6.50 -8.96
CA ALA A 267 -5.21 5.63 -9.95
C ALA A 267 -4.41 6.48 -10.96
N GLY A 268 -3.24 5.99 -11.36
CA GLY A 268 -2.28 6.72 -12.19
C GLY A 268 -0.83 6.54 -11.76
N ASN A 269 -0.58 6.35 -10.45
CA ASN A 269 0.72 5.89 -9.95
C ASN A 269 0.62 4.46 -9.44
N LEU A 270 1.76 3.75 -9.43
CA LEU A 270 1.81 2.32 -9.14
C LEU A 270 1.24 1.95 -7.77
N PHE A 271 1.42 2.80 -6.75
CA PHE A 271 0.90 2.54 -5.42
C PHE A 271 -0.63 2.52 -5.44
N HIS A 272 -1.25 3.58 -5.95
CA HIS A 272 -2.71 3.69 -6.02
C HIS A 272 -3.33 2.69 -7.00
N ASP A 273 -2.67 2.42 -8.12
CA ASP A 273 -3.09 1.37 -9.06
C ASP A 273 -3.22 0.01 -8.36
N PHE A 274 -2.26 -0.36 -7.51
CA PHE A 274 -2.30 -1.65 -6.81
C PHE A 274 -3.21 -1.63 -5.58
N THR A 275 -3.06 -0.64 -4.70
CA THR A 275 -3.77 -0.60 -3.41
C THR A 275 -5.26 -0.33 -3.58
N ASP A 276 -5.64 0.53 -4.54
CA ASP A 276 -7.03 0.96 -4.70
C ASP A 276 -7.75 0.20 -5.82
N VAL A 277 -7.04 -0.45 -6.73
CA VAL A 277 -7.66 -1.15 -7.87
C VAL A 277 -7.26 -2.61 -7.93
N ILE A 278 -6.02 -2.94 -8.27
CA ILE A 278 -5.64 -4.32 -8.64
C ILE A 278 -5.79 -5.31 -7.48
N VAL A 279 -5.36 -4.98 -6.26
CA VAL A 279 -5.49 -5.88 -5.10
C VAL A 279 -6.96 -6.10 -4.71
N PRO A 280 -7.77 -5.05 -4.48
CA PRO A 280 -9.19 -5.23 -4.19
C PRO A 280 -9.98 -5.87 -5.35
N LEU A 281 -9.60 -5.61 -6.60
CA LEU A 281 -10.20 -6.25 -7.77
C LEU A 281 -9.92 -7.75 -7.78
N TYR A 282 -8.68 -8.18 -7.52
CA TYR A 282 -8.35 -9.59 -7.37
C TYR A 282 -9.18 -10.24 -6.25
N SER A 283 -9.22 -9.62 -5.06
CA SER A 283 -10.01 -10.08 -3.91
C SER A 283 -11.50 -10.25 -4.24
N THR A 284 -12.02 -9.43 -5.15
CA THR A 284 -13.45 -9.44 -5.55
C THR A 284 -13.75 -10.43 -6.68
N ALA A 285 -12.85 -10.54 -7.68
CA ALA A 285 -13.12 -11.22 -8.94
C ALA A 285 -12.55 -12.64 -9.05
N GLN A 286 -11.47 -12.96 -8.32
CA GLN A 286 -10.76 -14.25 -8.39
C GLN A 286 -11.70 -15.46 -8.26
N ARG A 287 -12.73 -15.34 -7.43
CA ARG A 287 -13.71 -16.40 -7.15
C ARG A 287 -14.47 -16.90 -8.37
N TYR A 288 -14.59 -16.06 -9.39
CA TYR A 288 -15.27 -16.39 -10.63
C TYR A 288 -14.36 -17.11 -11.64
N ARG A 289 -13.08 -17.32 -11.30
CA ARG A 289 -12.13 -18.13 -12.08
C ARG A 289 -12.06 -17.74 -13.56
N GLY A 290 -12.04 -16.43 -13.83
CA GLY A 290 -12.03 -15.88 -15.19
C GLY A 290 -13.41 -15.67 -15.81
N ASP A 291 -14.49 -16.20 -15.24
CA ASP A 291 -15.86 -16.01 -15.74
C ASP A 291 -16.56 -14.82 -15.10
N VAL A 292 -16.10 -13.61 -15.39
CA VAL A 292 -16.67 -12.39 -14.81
C VAL A 292 -16.49 -11.23 -15.77
N ARG A 293 -17.52 -10.44 -16.02
CA ARG A 293 -17.39 -9.20 -16.77
C ARG A 293 -16.90 -8.08 -15.86
N LEU A 294 -15.75 -7.53 -16.20
CA LEU A 294 -15.22 -6.35 -15.51
C LEU A 294 -15.87 -5.09 -16.09
N VAL A 295 -16.65 -4.37 -15.29
CA VAL A 295 -17.27 -3.10 -15.69
C VAL A 295 -16.48 -1.96 -15.09
N VAL A 296 -15.93 -1.09 -15.94
CA VAL A 296 -15.00 -0.04 -15.54
C VAL A 296 -15.70 1.31 -15.64
N ALA A 297 -15.95 1.92 -14.49
CA ALA A 297 -16.32 3.32 -14.39
C ALA A 297 -15.06 4.19 -14.52
N ASP A 298 -15.22 5.40 -15.09
CA ASP A 298 -14.11 6.36 -15.27
C ASP A 298 -12.94 5.76 -16.08
N ALA A 299 -13.25 4.94 -17.09
CA ALA A 299 -12.26 4.18 -17.85
C ALA A 299 -11.25 5.09 -18.58
N ALA A 300 -9.98 4.70 -18.52
CA ALA A 300 -8.87 5.39 -19.15
C ALA A 300 -8.11 4.40 -20.06
N PRO A 301 -8.08 4.60 -21.40
CA PRO A 301 -7.48 3.65 -22.34
C PRO A 301 -6.02 3.30 -22.03
N ARG A 302 -5.22 4.29 -21.63
CA ARG A 302 -3.80 4.09 -21.27
C ARG A 302 -3.66 3.16 -20.05
N TRP A 303 -4.52 3.31 -19.04
CA TRP A 303 -4.51 2.45 -17.85
C TRP A 303 -4.93 1.02 -18.19
N LEU A 304 -6.01 0.86 -18.97
CA LEU A 304 -6.47 -0.46 -19.43
C LEU A 304 -5.43 -1.19 -20.28
N ALA A 305 -4.70 -0.46 -21.13
CA ALA A 305 -3.59 -1.01 -21.90
C ALA A 305 -2.44 -1.45 -20.98
N LYS A 306 -1.99 -0.57 -20.08
CA LYS A 306 -0.91 -0.83 -19.11
C LYS A 306 -1.17 -2.09 -18.27
N TYR A 307 -2.39 -2.30 -17.81
CA TYR A 307 -2.77 -3.42 -16.93
C TYR A 307 -3.48 -4.57 -17.66
N GLY A 308 -3.52 -4.55 -19.00
CA GLY A 308 -4.31 -5.50 -19.79
C GLY A 308 -3.98 -6.97 -19.51
N ALA A 309 -2.72 -7.30 -19.22
CA ALA A 309 -2.31 -8.66 -18.84
C ALA A 309 -2.94 -9.12 -17.51
N LEU A 310 -3.02 -8.23 -16.52
CA LEU A 310 -3.66 -8.52 -15.23
C LEU A 310 -5.18 -8.66 -15.39
N LEU A 311 -5.81 -7.75 -16.15
CA LEU A 311 -7.25 -7.80 -16.40
C LEU A 311 -7.65 -9.08 -17.13
N ARG A 312 -6.89 -9.51 -18.14
CA ARG A 312 -7.08 -10.80 -18.83
C ARG A 312 -6.84 -12.01 -17.92
N GLY A 313 -5.94 -11.88 -16.94
CA GLY A 313 -5.73 -12.92 -15.93
C GLY A 313 -6.93 -13.08 -14.99
N LEU A 314 -7.71 -12.01 -14.76
CA LEU A 314 -8.89 -12.01 -13.90
C LEU A 314 -10.18 -12.37 -14.65
N SER A 315 -10.24 -12.05 -15.93
CA SER A 315 -11.42 -12.24 -16.76
C SER A 315 -11.05 -12.64 -18.19
N ARG A 316 -11.76 -13.64 -18.73
CA ARG A 316 -11.72 -13.99 -20.16
C ARG A 316 -12.56 -13.05 -21.04
N HIS A 317 -13.39 -12.22 -20.42
CA HIS A 317 -14.28 -11.28 -21.10
C HIS A 317 -13.59 -9.92 -21.23
N ALA A 318 -13.80 -9.23 -22.35
CA ALA A 318 -13.29 -7.87 -22.51
C ALA A 318 -13.91 -6.93 -21.45
N PRO A 319 -13.13 -6.03 -20.83
CA PRO A 319 -13.68 -5.02 -19.93
C PRO A 319 -14.75 -4.17 -20.62
N LEU A 320 -15.87 -3.97 -19.93
CA LEU A 320 -16.95 -3.09 -20.36
C LEU A 320 -16.67 -1.67 -19.85
N ASP A 321 -16.49 -0.74 -20.77
CA ASP A 321 -16.35 0.68 -20.48
C ASP A 321 -17.73 1.31 -20.27
N LEU A 322 -18.02 1.74 -19.03
CA LEU A 322 -19.34 2.26 -18.66
C LEU A 322 -19.72 3.51 -19.46
N ALA A 323 -18.77 4.41 -19.71
CA ALA A 323 -19.03 5.65 -20.44
C ALA A 323 -19.33 5.39 -21.92
N LYS A 324 -18.65 4.41 -22.53
CA LYS A 324 -18.96 3.99 -23.91
C LYS A 324 -20.32 3.31 -24.02
N ALA A 325 -20.65 2.42 -23.08
CA ALA A 325 -21.97 1.80 -23.02
C ALA A 325 -23.07 2.86 -22.83
N ALA A 326 -22.82 3.88 -21.99
CA ALA A 326 -23.73 5.00 -21.79
C ALA A 326 -23.95 5.80 -23.08
N ALA A 327 -22.88 6.14 -23.80
CA ALA A 327 -22.96 6.87 -25.06
C ALA A 327 -23.72 6.09 -26.15
N ALA A 328 -23.68 4.76 -26.10
CA ALA A 328 -24.44 3.87 -26.99
C ALA A 328 -25.89 3.60 -26.53
N GLY A 329 -26.29 4.12 -25.36
CA GLY A 329 -27.62 3.88 -24.78
C GLY A 329 -27.85 2.42 -24.37
N GLU A 330 -26.78 1.71 -23.99
CA GLU A 330 -26.84 0.28 -23.70
C GLU A 330 -27.35 -0.01 -22.29
N VAL A 331 -28.09 -1.11 -22.17
CA VAL A 331 -28.57 -1.68 -20.91
C VAL A 331 -28.10 -3.14 -20.85
N HIS A 332 -27.23 -3.43 -19.89
CA HIS A 332 -26.66 -4.76 -19.72
C HIS A 332 -27.32 -5.51 -18.57
N CYS A 333 -27.81 -6.70 -18.84
CA CYS A 333 -28.50 -7.53 -17.87
C CYS A 333 -27.63 -8.71 -17.41
N PHE A 334 -27.63 -8.94 -16.11
CA PHE A 334 -26.83 -9.96 -15.44
C PHE A 334 -27.69 -10.73 -14.45
N ARG A 335 -27.30 -11.97 -14.14
CA ARG A 335 -27.89 -12.72 -13.00
C ARG A 335 -27.30 -12.32 -11.64
N ARG A 336 -26.09 -11.78 -11.67
CA ARG A 336 -25.34 -11.37 -10.48
C ARG A 336 -24.41 -10.20 -10.83
N ALA A 337 -24.29 -9.24 -9.93
CA ALA A 337 -23.34 -8.15 -10.06
C ALA A 337 -22.78 -7.76 -8.69
N VAL A 338 -21.51 -7.37 -8.65
CA VAL A 338 -20.88 -6.75 -7.48
C VAL A 338 -20.55 -5.30 -7.83
N VAL A 339 -21.13 -4.34 -7.12
CA VAL A 339 -20.81 -2.92 -7.29
C VAL A 339 -19.87 -2.48 -6.17
N GLY A 340 -18.64 -2.10 -6.50
CA GLY A 340 -17.59 -1.81 -5.53
C GLY A 340 -16.61 -2.98 -5.36
N LEU A 341 -15.50 -2.71 -4.65
CA LEU A 341 -14.41 -3.65 -4.45
C LEU A 341 -14.27 -4.03 -2.97
N ARG A 342 -13.98 -5.30 -2.70
CA ARG A 342 -13.66 -5.80 -1.35
C ARG A 342 -12.22 -5.43 -0.98
N ALA A 343 -12.06 -4.24 -0.40
CA ALA A 343 -10.78 -3.72 0.07
C ALA A 343 -10.66 -3.82 1.60
N HIS A 344 -9.65 -4.53 2.10
CA HIS A 344 -9.44 -4.74 3.55
C HIS A 344 -8.51 -3.66 4.14
N ARG A 345 -7.25 -3.64 3.71
CA ARG A 345 -6.24 -2.64 4.10
C ARG A 345 -5.47 -2.16 2.86
N GLU A 346 -4.61 -1.17 3.04
CA GLU A 346 -3.71 -0.69 1.99
C GLU A 346 -2.83 -1.85 1.50
N LEU A 347 -2.86 -2.13 0.19
CA LEU A 347 -2.05 -3.14 -0.49
C LEU A 347 -2.09 -4.52 0.16
N MET A 348 -3.22 -4.89 0.78
CA MET A 348 -3.32 -6.07 1.63
C MET A 348 -4.66 -6.80 1.48
N ILE A 349 -4.57 -8.13 1.48
CA ILE A 349 -5.72 -9.05 1.52
C ILE A 349 -5.68 -9.81 2.85
N GLU A 350 -6.61 -9.46 3.73
CA GLU A 350 -6.86 -10.25 4.95
C GLU A 350 -7.67 -11.51 4.65
N ARG A 351 -7.01 -12.67 4.76
CA ARG A 351 -7.59 -13.98 4.48
C ARG A 351 -8.90 -14.25 5.23
N GLU A 352 -8.90 -13.93 6.52
CA GLU A 352 -10.03 -14.17 7.43
C GLU A 352 -11.29 -13.34 7.09
N ARG A 353 -11.12 -12.24 6.35
CA ARG A 353 -12.24 -11.39 5.91
C ARG A 353 -12.74 -11.75 4.50
N GLY A 354 -12.00 -12.57 3.76
CA GLY A 354 -12.33 -12.94 2.39
C GLY A 354 -13.36 -14.06 2.32
N LEU A 355 -14.31 -13.95 1.38
CA LEU A 355 -15.33 -14.99 1.15
C LEU A 355 -14.75 -16.33 0.69
N ASP A 356 -13.61 -16.29 0.01
CA ASP A 356 -13.00 -17.45 -0.65
C ASP A 356 -11.65 -17.85 0.00
N GLY A 357 -11.32 -17.24 1.15
CA GLY A 357 -10.12 -17.58 1.94
C GLY A 357 -8.79 -17.35 1.22
N VAL A 358 -8.75 -16.42 0.25
CA VAL A 358 -7.52 -16.01 -0.46
C VAL A 358 -6.73 -14.98 0.35
N GLY A 359 -5.41 -15.01 0.23
CA GLY A 359 -4.51 -14.03 0.86
C GLY A 359 -3.51 -13.41 -0.12
N MET A 360 -2.59 -12.62 0.43
CA MET A 360 -1.50 -12.02 -0.35
C MET A 360 -0.63 -13.04 -1.10
N PRO A 361 -0.33 -14.26 -0.58
CA PRO A 361 0.40 -15.27 -1.35
C PRO A 361 -0.33 -15.68 -2.64
N ASP A 362 -1.67 -15.82 -2.60
CA ASP A 362 -2.47 -16.18 -3.76
C ASP A 362 -2.45 -15.06 -4.82
N PHE A 363 -2.51 -13.81 -4.36
CA PHE A 363 -2.37 -12.63 -5.20
C PHE A 363 -0.99 -12.57 -5.87
N THR A 364 0.09 -12.80 -5.12
CA THR A 364 1.45 -12.86 -5.67
C THR A 364 1.56 -13.95 -6.74
N MET A 365 1.00 -15.14 -6.51
CA MET A 365 0.97 -16.19 -7.53
C MET A 365 0.17 -15.76 -8.77
N PHE A 366 -0.96 -15.08 -8.59
CA PHE A 366 -1.75 -14.55 -9.69
C PHE A 366 -0.95 -13.55 -10.53
N LEU A 367 -0.32 -12.55 -9.91
CA LEU A 367 0.51 -11.55 -10.61
C LEU A 367 1.59 -12.22 -11.45
N ARG A 368 2.27 -13.20 -10.87
CA ARG A 368 3.34 -13.94 -11.53
C ARG A 368 2.84 -14.68 -12.78
N ARG A 369 1.70 -15.36 -12.68
CA ARG A 369 1.09 -16.05 -13.83
C ARG A 369 0.64 -15.05 -14.89
N ALA A 370 -0.10 -14.02 -14.50
CA ALA A 370 -0.67 -13.04 -15.41
C ALA A 370 0.40 -12.25 -16.18
N LEU A 371 1.56 -11.98 -15.55
CA LEU A 371 2.67 -11.24 -16.16
C LEU A 371 3.79 -12.15 -16.71
N SER A 372 3.63 -13.48 -16.61
CA SER A 372 4.63 -14.47 -17.03
C SER A 372 6.01 -14.23 -16.38
N LEU A 373 6.03 -14.00 -15.06
CA LEU A 373 7.27 -13.74 -14.31
C LEU A 373 8.05 -15.05 -14.07
N PRO A 374 9.30 -15.17 -14.56
CA PRO A 374 9.99 -16.45 -14.62
C PRO A 374 10.59 -16.92 -13.28
N ARG A 375 10.99 -16.00 -12.38
CA ARG A 375 11.78 -16.37 -11.20
C ARG A 375 10.92 -16.57 -9.97
N HIS A 376 10.89 -17.77 -9.39
CA HIS A 376 10.05 -18.13 -8.23
C HIS A 376 10.72 -17.96 -6.87
N ALA A 377 12.04 -17.74 -6.85
CA ALA A 377 12.83 -17.55 -5.65
C ALA A 377 14.05 -16.65 -5.96
N PRO A 378 14.61 -15.95 -4.97
CA PRO A 378 15.87 -15.24 -5.10
C PRO A 378 17.05 -16.20 -5.30
N THR A 379 18.17 -15.66 -5.76
CA THR A 379 19.45 -16.35 -5.83
C THR A 379 20.01 -16.43 -4.42
N ARG A 380 20.29 -17.65 -3.93
CA ARG A 380 20.94 -17.83 -2.63
C ARG A 380 22.43 -17.49 -2.72
N PRO A 381 22.98 -16.70 -1.78
CA PRO A 381 24.42 -16.52 -1.65
C PRO A 381 25.13 -17.88 -1.54
N GLY A 382 26.21 -18.10 -2.29
CA GLY A 382 26.97 -19.36 -2.25
C GLY A 382 26.25 -20.57 -2.87
N GLY A 383 25.23 -20.36 -3.72
CA GLY A 383 24.50 -21.43 -4.39
C GLY A 383 25.31 -22.25 -5.41
N LEU A 384 24.62 -23.18 -6.10
CA LEU A 384 25.19 -24.20 -7.01
C LEU A 384 26.11 -23.69 -8.12
N VAL A 385 26.05 -22.39 -8.45
CA VAL A 385 26.95 -21.74 -9.41
C VAL A 385 27.93 -20.85 -8.62
N PRO A 386 29.19 -21.30 -8.45
CA PRO A 386 30.21 -20.50 -7.79
C PRO A 386 30.36 -19.13 -8.46
N GLY A 387 30.37 -18.06 -7.65
CA GLY A 387 30.64 -16.69 -8.12
C GLY A 387 29.44 -15.87 -8.60
N ARG A 388 28.22 -16.43 -8.68
CA ARG A 388 27.03 -15.64 -9.02
C ARG A 388 26.53 -14.84 -7.81
N LYS A 389 26.72 -13.52 -7.84
CA LYS A 389 26.26 -12.59 -6.79
C LYS A 389 24.75 -12.37 -6.87
N PRO A 390 24.03 -12.24 -5.73
CA PRO A 390 22.65 -11.77 -5.73
C PRO A 390 22.54 -10.35 -6.27
N ARG A 391 21.49 -10.06 -7.03
CA ARG A 391 21.28 -8.75 -7.67
C ARG A 391 20.43 -7.84 -6.78
N LEU A 392 20.94 -6.65 -6.48
CA LEU A 392 20.25 -5.62 -5.72
C LEU A 392 19.79 -4.49 -6.65
N LEU A 393 18.49 -4.20 -6.63
CA LEU A 393 17.93 -3.03 -7.27
C LEU A 393 17.91 -1.85 -6.30
N ILE A 394 18.59 -0.77 -6.63
CA ILE A 394 18.50 0.52 -5.93
C ILE A 394 17.56 1.41 -6.73
N VAL A 395 16.39 1.69 -6.15
CA VAL A 395 15.37 2.53 -6.79
C VAL A 395 15.79 3.98 -6.70
N SER A 396 16.13 4.57 -7.84
CA SER A 396 16.33 6.02 -7.95
C SER A 396 14.99 6.73 -8.16
N ARG A 397 14.96 8.01 -7.79
CA ARG A 397 13.76 8.86 -7.84
C ARG A 397 14.10 10.17 -8.53
N ARG A 398 13.09 10.80 -9.12
CA ARG A 398 13.12 12.20 -9.58
C ARG A 398 12.17 13.04 -8.73
N GLY A 399 12.46 14.33 -8.61
CA GLY A 399 11.60 15.30 -7.94
C GLY A 399 11.70 15.30 -6.41
N THR A 400 11.26 14.23 -5.72
CA THR A 400 11.18 14.20 -4.25
C THR A 400 11.87 13.00 -3.63
N ARG A 401 12.43 13.17 -2.42
CA ARG A 401 13.05 12.09 -1.61
C ARG A 401 14.20 11.42 -2.35
N LEU A 402 15.05 12.24 -2.93
CA LEU A 402 16.24 11.79 -3.64
C LEU A 402 17.21 11.12 -2.66
N LEU A 403 17.88 10.08 -3.12
CA LEU A 403 19.04 9.50 -2.44
C LEU A 403 20.30 10.17 -2.99
N LEU A 404 20.83 11.15 -2.26
CA LEU A 404 21.85 12.06 -2.78
C LEU A 404 23.25 11.43 -2.85
N ASN A 405 23.51 10.36 -2.08
CA ASN A 405 24.78 9.63 -2.09
C ASN A 405 24.66 8.21 -2.69
N THR A 406 23.86 8.07 -3.75
CA THR A 406 23.59 6.78 -4.40
C THR A 406 24.87 6.01 -4.75
N ASP A 407 25.91 6.66 -5.29
CA ASP A 407 27.18 6.00 -5.64
C ASP A 407 27.87 5.35 -4.42
N ALA A 408 27.75 5.97 -3.25
CA ALA A 408 28.32 5.43 -2.02
C ALA A 408 27.52 4.20 -1.55
N VAL A 409 26.20 4.22 -1.72
CA VAL A 409 25.33 3.08 -1.43
C VAL A 409 25.60 1.91 -2.40
N VAL A 410 25.83 2.20 -3.68
CA VAL A 410 26.23 1.19 -4.68
C VAL A 410 27.53 0.51 -4.26
N ARG A 411 28.59 1.28 -3.96
CA ARG A 411 29.87 0.72 -3.52
C ARG A 411 29.73 -0.13 -2.25
N ALA A 412 28.98 0.35 -1.26
CA ALA A 412 28.73 -0.41 -0.03
C ALA A 412 28.01 -1.73 -0.29
N ALA A 413 27.02 -1.75 -1.19
CA ALA A 413 26.31 -2.98 -1.57
C ALA A 413 27.20 -3.98 -2.32
N GLU A 414 28.06 -3.50 -3.21
CA GLU A 414 29.01 -4.33 -3.95
C GLU A 414 30.08 -4.96 -3.05
N GLU A 415 30.57 -4.18 -2.08
CA GLU A 415 31.52 -4.64 -1.05
C GLU A 415 30.90 -5.67 -0.11
N VAL A 416 29.60 -5.53 0.21
CA VAL A 416 28.85 -6.54 0.97
C VAL A 416 28.66 -7.84 0.19
N GLY A 417 28.59 -7.77 -1.15
CA GLY A 417 28.55 -8.95 -2.01
C GLY A 417 27.39 -8.98 -3.01
N PHE A 418 26.62 -7.89 -3.15
CA PHE A 418 25.62 -7.77 -4.20
C PHE A 418 26.22 -7.39 -5.56
N GLU A 419 25.49 -7.67 -6.62
CA GLU A 419 25.57 -6.95 -7.89
C GLU A 419 24.52 -5.83 -7.85
N ALA A 420 24.96 -4.59 -7.63
CA ALA A 420 24.05 -3.45 -7.45
C ALA A 420 23.72 -2.78 -8.80
N VAL A 421 22.43 -2.50 -9.02
CA VAL A 421 21.95 -1.77 -10.20
C VAL A 421 21.05 -0.64 -9.74
N VAL A 422 21.35 0.58 -10.20
CA VAL A 422 20.48 1.73 -9.99
C VAL A 422 19.50 1.82 -11.15
N HIS A 423 18.21 1.93 -10.84
CA HIS A 423 17.20 2.13 -11.87
C HIS A 423 16.07 3.01 -11.37
N GLU A 424 15.58 3.86 -12.26
CA GLU A 424 14.37 4.61 -12.04
C GLU A 424 13.18 3.78 -12.52
N LEU A 425 12.27 3.46 -11.60
CA LEU A 425 11.10 2.65 -11.90
C LEU A 425 9.86 3.49 -12.19
N SER A 426 10.02 4.81 -12.37
CA SER A 426 8.93 5.69 -12.81
C SER A 426 8.38 5.10 -14.10
N ALA A 427 7.17 4.56 -14.00
CA ALA A 427 6.45 4.05 -15.14
C ALA A 427 6.15 5.26 -16.03
N GLY A 428 6.98 5.48 -17.05
CA GLY A 428 6.61 6.31 -18.18
C GLY A 428 5.20 5.88 -18.60
N SER A 429 4.33 6.86 -18.79
CA SER A 429 2.91 6.69 -19.11
C SER A 429 2.73 6.05 -20.50
N GLY A 430 3.11 4.78 -20.62
CA GLY A 430 3.20 4.05 -21.88
C GLY A 430 3.85 2.67 -21.78
N ASP A 431 4.61 2.38 -20.71
CA ASP A 431 5.23 1.06 -20.54
C ASP A 431 4.27 -0.01 -20.00
N ASP A 432 4.26 -1.17 -20.67
CA ASP A 432 3.54 -2.37 -20.24
C ASP A 432 4.02 -2.81 -18.84
N ILE A 433 3.09 -2.99 -17.90
CA ILE A 433 3.40 -3.42 -16.53
C ILE A 433 4.16 -4.76 -16.51
N ALA A 434 3.98 -5.61 -17.53
CA ALA A 434 4.70 -6.87 -17.63
C ALA A 434 6.21 -6.65 -17.88
N ARG A 435 6.61 -5.57 -18.55
CA ARG A 435 8.03 -5.20 -18.73
C ARG A 435 8.65 -4.82 -17.39
N ALA A 436 8.01 -3.91 -16.66
CA ALA A 436 8.45 -3.50 -15.32
C ALA A 436 8.51 -4.71 -14.37
N GLY A 437 7.48 -5.57 -14.42
CA GLY A 437 7.44 -6.80 -13.64
C GLY A 437 8.61 -7.74 -13.95
N ARG A 438 8.94 -7.98 -15.22
CA ARG A 438 10.09 -8.81 -15.61
C ARG A 438 11.42 -8.21 -15.18
N LEU A 439 11.58 -6.89 -15.28
CA LEU A 439 12.78 -6.20 -14.82
C LEU A 439 12.97 -6.40 -13.32
N VAL A 440 11.97 -6.08 -12.51
CA VAL A 440 12.07 -6.17 -11.04
C VAL A 440 12.18 -7.63 -10.59
N ASN A 441 11.46 -8.55 -11.24
CA ASN A 441 11.56 -9.99 -10.96
C ASN A 441 12.96 -10.57 -11.23
N SER A 442 13.81 -9.87 -11.99
CA SER A 442 15.20 -10.29 -12.24
C SER A 442 16.14 -10.04 -11.05
N PHE A 443 15.69 -9.33 -10.01
CA PHE A 443 16.45 -8.97 -8.82
C PHE A 443 16.15 -9.89 -7.62
N ASP A 444 17.09 -9.92 -6.68
CA ASP A 444 17.03 -10.71 -5.45
C ASP A 444 16.74 -9.84 -4.22
N ALA A 445 17.08 -8.55 -4.31
CA ALA A 445 16.79 -7.56 -3.30
C ALA A 445 16.39 -6.22 -3.94
N LEU A 446 15.66 -5.39 -3.18
CA LEU A 446 15.27 -4.04 -3.57
C LEU A 446 15.50 -3.07 -2.41
N VAL A 447 16.18 -1.95 -2.67
CA VAL A 447 16.37 -0.83 -1.75
C VAL A 447 15.74 0.42 -2.35
N GLY A 448 15.03 1.20 -1.54
CA GLY A 448 14.60 2.53 -1.97
C GLY A 448 14.04 3.38 -0.84
N VAL A 449 13.94 4.68 -1.08
CA VAL A 449 13.33 5.64 -0.16
C VAL A 449 11.81 5.53 -0.19
N HIS A 450 11.16 5.63 0.97
CA HIS A 450 9.71 5.54 1.12
C HIS A 450 8.96 6.37 0.06
N GLY A 451 8.12 5.70 -0.74
CA GLY A 451 7.25 6.34 -1.72
C GLY A 451 6.61 5.33 -2.65
N ALA A 452 5.91 5.82 -3.68
CA ALA A 452 5.11 5.00 -4.58
C ALA A 452 5.94 3.96 -5.35
N ASP A 453 7.20 4.28 -5.68
CA ASP A 453 8.08 3.44 -6.50
C ASP A 453 8.46 2.13 -5.81
N LEU A 454 8.46 2.12 -4.47
CA LEU A 454 8.65 0.89 -3.68
C LEU A 454 7.52 -0.13 -3.88
N THR A 455 6.38 0.24 -4.50
CA THR A 455 5.32 -0.72 -4.85
C THR A 455 5.80 -1.76 -5.84
N ASN A 456 6.86 -1.49 -6.59
CA ASN A 456 7.50 -2.48 -7.44
C ASN A 456 7.93 -3.75 -6.68
N MET A 457 8.03 -3.71 -5.35
CA MET A 457 8.21 -4.90 -4.50
C MET A 457 7.24 -6.06 -4.83
N VAL A 458 6.03 -5.76 -5.33
CA VAL A 458 5.04 -6.79 -5.71
C VAL A 458 5.52 -7.74 -6.82
N PHE A 459 6.58 -7.37 -7.54
CA PHE A 459 7.16 -8.17 -8.62
C PHE A 459 8.39 -8.98 -8.20
N LEU A 460 8.91 -8.77 -6.99
CA LEU A 460 10.01 -9.55 -6.46
C LEU A 460 9.59 -11.02 -6.29
N PRO A 461 10.52 -11.98 -6.45
CA PRO A 461 10.24 -13.35 -6.09
C PRO A 461 10.01 -13.49 -4.56
N PRO A 462 9.10 -14.37 -4.10
CA PRO A 462 9.00 -14.71 -2.69
C PRO A 462 10.35 -15.10 -2.09
N GLY A 463 10.64 -14.64 -0.88
CA GLY A 463 11.93 -14.78 -0.20
C GLY A 463 12.94 -13.68 -0.52
N ALA A 464 12.71 -12.83 -1.54
CA ALA A 464 13.57 -11.69 -1.82
C ALA A 464 13.60 -10.68 -0.66
N ALA A 465 14.70 -9.95 -0.55
CA ALA A 465 14.88 -8.92 0.46
C ALA A 465 14.31 -7.57 0.00
N MET A 466 13.65 -6.85 0.90
CA MET A 466 13.19 -5.49 0.67
C MET A 466 13.67 -4.57 1.78
N VAL A 467 14.49 -3.60 1.43
CA VAL A 467 14.98 -2.57 2.33
C VAL A 467 14.26 -1.26 2.05
N GLN A 468 13.59 -0.73 3.06
CA GLN A 468 12.94 0.57 2.99
C GLN A 468 13.73 1.61 3.78
N ILE A 469 14.17 2.66 3.09
CA ILE A 469 14.72 3.86 3.73
C ILE A 469 13.56 4.79 4.08
N VAL A 470 13.34 5.03 5.38
CA VAL A 470 12.24 5.84 5.91
C VAL A 470 12.75 7.25 6.21
N PRO A 471 12.20 8.29 5.54
CA PRO A 471 12.58 9.68 5.79
C PRO A 471 12.34 10.13 7.23
N TRP A 472 13.01 11.21 7.63
CA TRP A 472 12.84 11.79 8.97
C TRP A 472 11.41 12.28 9.17
N GLY A 473 10.92 12.24 10.40
CA GLY A 473 9.63 12.83 10.75
C GLY A 473 8.63 11.88 11.42
N GLY A 474 9.09 10.83 12.10
CA GLY A 474 8.19 9.91 12.82
C GLY A 474 7.33 9.04 11.90
N LEU A 475 7.81 8.72 10.69
CA LEU A 475 7.02 8.07 9.63
C LEU A 475 6.95 6.54 9.74
N ARG A 476 7.48 5.96 10.82
CA ARG A 476 7.52 4.50 11.03
C ARG A 476 6.16 3.82 10.90
N TRP A 477 5.08 4.44 11.38
CA TRP A 477 3.73 3.87 11.30
C TRP A 477 3.22 3.79 9.85
N ILE A 478 3.48 4.80 9.03
CA ILE A 478 3.14 4.81 7.60
C ILE A 478 4.00 3.78 6.86
N ALA A 479 5.31 3.76 7.12
CA ALA A 479 6.22 2.79 6.52
C ALA A 479 5.76 1.35 6.80
N ARG A 480 5.38 1.08 8.06
CA ARG A 480 4.90 -0.25 8.47
C ARG A 480 3.61 -0.64 7.75
N GLY A 481 2.57 0.21 7.82
CA GLY A 481 1.26 -0.11 7.27
C GLY A 481 1.23 -0.18 5.74
N LEU A 482 2.04 0.63 5.05
CA LEU A 482 2.01 0.72 3.58
C LEU A 482 3.03 -0.18 2.87
N ARG A 483 4.08 -0.64 3.56
CA ARG A 483 5.18 -1.42 2.96
C ARG A 483 5.55 -2.66 3.75
N CYS A 484 5.87 -2.54 5.04
CA CYS A 484 6.32 -3.68 5.85
C CYS A 484 5.31 -4.83 5.85
N GLU A 485 4.10 -4.59 6.35
CA GLU A 485 3.09 -5.65 6.46
C GLU A 485 2.70 -6.23 5.08
N PRO A 486 2.48 -5.42 4.02
CA PRO A 486 2.31 -5.97 2.68
C PRO A 486 3.48 -6.82 2.17
N ALA A 487 4.72 -6.38 2.39
CA ALA A 487 5.91 -7.10 1.94
C ALA A 487 6.02 -8.47 2.63
N GLU A 488 5.86 -8.50 3.96
CA GLU A 488 5.86 -9.74 4.75
C GLU A 488 4.72 -10.68 4.33
N ALA A 489 3.52 -10.15 4.11
CA ALA A 489 2.37 -10.93 3.66
C ALA A 489 2.55 -11.51 2.24
N MET A 490 3.37 -10.88 1.39
CA MET A 490 3.79 -11.41 0.09
C MET A 490 4.96 -12.40 0.18
N GLY A 491 5.49 -12.65 1.38
CA GLY A 491 6.62 -13.55 1.62
C GLY A 491 7.98 -12.92 1.36
N LEU A 492 8.09 -11.59 1.40
CA LEU A 492 9.37 -10.87 1.28
C LEU A 492 10.05 -10.73 2.65
N ARG A 493 11.37 -10.60 2.65
CA ARG A 493 12.18 -10.33 3.84
C ARG A 493 12.36 -8.83 4.00
N TYR A 494 11.50 -8.20 4.79
CA TYR A 494 11.51 -6.75 4.97
C TYR A 494 12.57 -6.29 5.98
N THR A 495 13.22 -5.16 5.69
CA THR A 495 14.12 -4.47 6.62
C THR A 495 13.90 -2.97 6.52
N GLN A 496 13.79 -2.30 7.67
CA GLN A 496 13.58 -0.87 7.76
C GLN A 496 14.86 -0.15 8.15
N TYR A 497 15.20 0.92 7.42
CA TYR A 497 16.26 1.85 7.79
C TYR A 497 15.64 3.23 8.06
N GLU A 498 15.56 3.60 9.33
CA GLU A 498 15.12 4.94 9.74
C GLU A 498 16.32 5.90 9.71
N VAL A 499 16.19 6.96 8.91
CA VAL A 499 17.24 7.97 8.81
C VAL A 499 17.30 8.80 10.09
N ALA A 500 18.50 9.18 10.47
CA ALA A 500 18.75 10.13 11.54
C ALA A 500 18.67 11.58 11.02
N VAL A 501 18.61 12.55 11.93
CA VAL A 501 18.55 13.98 11.58
C VAL A 501 19.68 14.39 10.62
N HIS A 502 20.90 13.91 10.85
CA HIS A 502 22.07 14.28 10.03
C HIS A 502 22.01 13.72 8.60
N GLU A 503 21.17 12.71 8.35
CA GLU A 503 20.95 12.09 7.05
C GLU A 503 19.82 12.76 6.24
N SER A 504 19.07 13.68 6.86
CA SER A 504 17.97 14.42 6.22
C SER A 504 18.41 15.83 5.82
N THR A 505 18.04 16.28 4.61
CA THR A 505 18.26 17.68 4.19
C THR A 505 17.35 18.69 4.90
N LEU A 506 16.42 18.24 5.76
CA LEU A 506 15.67 19.16 6.64
C LEU A 506 16.62 19.96 7.54
N LYS A 507 17.79 19.40 7.91
CA LYS A 507 18.80 20.07 8.75
C LYS A 507 19.32 21.37 8.14
N ASP A 508 19.22 21.50 6.82
CA ASP A 508 19.65 22.69 6.08
C ASP A 508 18.53 23.72 5.94
N LYS A 509 17.29 23.33 6.27
CA LYS A 509 16.08 24.16 6.15
C LYS A 509 15.56 24.70 7.48
N TYR A 510 15.85 24.00 8.57
CA TYR A 510 15.31 24.31 9.90
C TYR A 510 16.43 24.45 10.93
N PRO A 511 16.29 25.38 11.92
CA PRO A 511 17.17 25.42 13.09
C PRO A 511 17.18 24.10 13.85
N ARG A 512 18.28 23.80 14.55
CA ARG A 512 18.46 22.50 15.25
C ARG A 512 17.45 22.25 16.36
N ASP A 513 16.93 23.30 16.99
CA ASP A 513 15.96 23.29 18.07
C ASP A 513 14.49 23.33 17.57
N HIS A 514 14.29 23.45 16.26
CA HIS A 514 12.95 23.51 15.65
C HIS A 514 12.14 22.23 15.93
N GLU A 515 10.81 22.38 16.07
CA GLU A 515 9.88 21.27 16.40
C GLU A 515 9.95 20.09 15.42
N VAL A 516 10.34 20.34 14.17
CA VAL A 516 10.62 19.32 13.15
C VAL A 516 11.64 18.27 13.60
N PHE A 517 12.58 18.62 14.47
CA PHE A 517 13.58 17.68 15.03
C PHE A 517 13.27 17.26 16.46
N THR A 518 12.75 18.17 17.29
CA THR A 518 12.54 17.90 18.71
C THR A 518 11.24 17.15 18.98
N ASN A 519 10.21 17.35 18.15
CA ASN A 519 8.92 16.65 18.28
C ASN A 519 8.19 16.49 16.93
N PRO A 520 8.77 15.76 15.95
CA PRO A 520 8.17 15.63 14.62
C PRO A 520 6.77 15.00 14.62
N THR A 521 6.50 14.08 15.55
CA THR A 521 5.21 13.39 15.62
C THR A 521 4.09 14.32 16.07
N ALA A 522 4.36 15.29 16.95
CA ALA A 522 3.35 16.29 17.34
C ALA A 522 2.81 17.08 16.15
N LEU A 523 3.65 17.31 15.14
CA LEU A 523 3.29 18.02 13.91
C LEU A 523 2.35 17.21 13.00
N HIS A 524 2.19 15.89 13.21
CA HIS A 524 1.25 15.07 12.44
C HIS A 524 -0.21 15.49 12.68
N ARG A 525 -0.50 16.14 13.82
CA ARG A 525 -1.82 16.72 14.13
C ARG A 525 -2.23 17.84 13.17
N LYS A 526 -1.29 18.40 12.39
CA LYS A 526 -1.56 19.35 11.30
C LYS A 526 -2.11 18.67 10.04
N GLY A 527 -2.30 17.35 10.06
CA GLY A 527 -2.90 16.57 9.00
C GLY A 527 -1.92 16.08 7.93
N PHE A 528 -2.41 15.19 7.08
CA PHE A 528 -1.59 14.50 6.07
C PHE A 528 -0.99 15.46 5.03
N THR A 529 -1.68 16.55 4.67
CA THR A 529 -1.16 17.55 3.73
C THR A 529 0.14 18.16 4.23
N PHE A 530 0.19 18.54 5.51
CA PHE A 530 1.40 19.05 6.16
C PHE A 530 2.51 17.99 6.17
N MET A 531 2.18 16.76 6.61
CA MET A 531 3.15 15.66 6.63
C MET A 531 3.74 15.38 5.25
N ARG A 532 2.90 15.36 4.21
CA ARG A 532 3.32 15.16 2.83
C ARG A 532 4.25 16.28 2.37
N HIS A 533 3.90 17.54 2.65
CA HIS A 533 4.72 18.67 2.24
C HIS A 533 6.08 18.69 2.95
N THR A 534 6.11 18.54 4.27
CA THR A 534 7.33 18.68 5.07
C THR A 534 8.18 17.41 5.12
N PHE A 535 7.59 16.29 5.53
CA PHE A 535 8.35 15.07 5.83
C PHE A 535 8.46 14.11 4.64
N LEU A 536 7.56 14.18 3.66
CA LEU A 536 7.71 13.38 2.44
C LEU A 536 8.42 14.21 1.36
N ASN A 537 7.83 15.29 0.88
CA ASN A 537 8.34 16.02 -0.27
C ASN A 537 9.45 17.02 0.10
N GLY A 538 9.46 17.50 1.34
CA GLY A 538 10.35 18.57 1.80
C GLY A 538 11.76 18.12 2.14
N GLN A 539 12.14 16.87 1.90
CA GLN A 539 13.47 16.35 2.23
C GLN A 539 14.00 15.37 1.21
N ASP A 540 15.32 15.33 1.13
CA ASP A 540 16.13 14.34 0.45
C ASP A 540 17.07 13.69 1.47
N ILE A 541 17.65 12.55 1.10
CA ILE A 541 18.33 11.66 2.03
C ILE A 541 19.80 11.48 1.62
N ILE A 542 20.69 11.58 2.60
CA ILE A 542 22.11 11.22 2.52
C ILE A 542 22.32 10.13 3.56
N VAL A 543 22.38 8.87 3.12
CA VAL A 543 22.47 7.73 4.03
C VAL A 543 23.87 7.64 4.67
N ASP A 544 23.94 7.40 5.97
CA ASP A 544 25.15 7.01 6.69
C ASP A 544 25.56 5.60 6.25
N ILE A 545 26.69 5.52 5.52
CA ILE A 545 27.15 4.28 4.88
C ILE A 545 27.59 3.24 5.91
N ASP A 546 28.15 3.64 7.05
CA ASP A 546 28.62 2.68 8.05
C ASP A 546 27.43 1.99 8.73
N ARG A 547 26.38 2.76 9.04
CA ARG A 547 25.11 2.21 9.56
C ARG A 547 24.39 1.39 8.49
N PHE A 548 24.36 1.88 7.26
CA PHE A 548 23.61 1.23 6.18
C PHE A 548 24.26 -0.07 5.68
N ARG A 549 25.59 -0.20 5.80
CA ARG A 549 26.30 -1.45 5.50
C ARG A 549 25.77 -2.62 6.33
N ALA A 550 25.45 -2.40 7.61
CA ALA A 550 24.85 -3.43 8.47
C ALA A 550 23.48 -3.87 7.95
N VAL A 551 22.67 -2.93 7.43
CA VAL A 551 21.37 -3.23 6.81
C VAL A 551 21.53 -4.02 5.51
N LEU A 552 22.51 -3.66 4.69
CA LEU A 552 22.82 -4.40 3.45
C LEU A 552 23.31 -5.82 3.76
N LEU A 553 24.15 -6.00 4.78
CA LEU A 553 24.58 -7.32 5.25
C LEU A 553 23.39 -8.17 5.70
N GLN A 554 22.51 -7.60 6.53
CA GLN A 554 21.28 -8.26 6.96
C GLN A 554 20.40 -8.65 5.77
N ALA A 555 20.25 -7.77 4.78
CA ALA A 555 19.48 -8.06 3.57
C ALA A 555 20.10 -9.21 2.76
N LEU A 556 21.43 -9.32 2.71
CA LEU A 556 22.12 -10.43 2.04
C LEU A 556 21.94 -11.75 2.80
N GLU A 557 22.09 -11.73 4.12
CA GLU A 557 21.89 -12.89 4.99
C GLU A 557 20.46 -13.42 4.92
N ASN A 558 19.47 -12.53 4.81
CA ASN A 558 18.06 -12.89 4.63
C ASN A 558 17.81 -13.73 3.36
N LEU A 559 18.67 -13.63 2.33
CA LEU A 559 18.55 -14.44 1.11
C LEU A 559 19.09 -15.87 1.28
N ALA A 560 19.84 -16.15 2.35
CA ALA A 560 20.38 -17.47 2.64
C ALA A 560 19.39 -18.39 3.37
N GLN A 561 18.32 -17.83 3.93
CA GLN A 561 17.25 -18.52 4.66
C GLN A 561 16.13 -18.97 3.72
#